data_AF-A0A847WKS7-F1
#
_entry.id   AF-A0A847WKS7-F1
#
_cell.length_a   1.000
_cell.length_b   1.000
_cell.length_c   1.000
_cell.angle_alpha   90.00
_cell.angle_beta   90.00
_cell.angle_gamma   90.00
#
_symmetry.space_group_name_H-M   'P 1'
#
loop_
_entity.id
_entity.type
_entity.pdbx_description
1 polymer ?
#
loop_
_entity_poly.entity_id
_entity_poly.type
_entity_poly.pdbx_seq_one_letter_code
_entity_poly.pdbx_strand_id
1 'polypeptide(L)'
;YVEEQLEKVEWTVDIVLSHTVPVEAEPEWAFIPGIDQSSVDKSTEKWLQHIYDNLDFSEWYAGHYHVESVVENIRIMYEDYDEICVDE
;
A
#
# COMPACT_ATOMS: atom_id res chain seq x y z
N TYR A 1 -17.13 3.48 -3.98
CA TYR A 1 -17.31 3.40 -2.51
C TYR A 1 -16.11 3.96 -1.77
N VAL A 2 -14.89 3.50 -2.05
CA VAL A 2 -13.66 3.99 -1.37
C VAL A 2 -13.45 5.46 -1.67
N GLU A 3 -13.41 5.84 -2.94
CA GLU A 3 -13.26 7.23 -3.39
C GLU A 3 -14.38 8.11 -2.83
N GLU A 4 -15.62 7.61 -2.80
CA GLU A 4 -16.75 8.32 -2.18
C GLU A 4 -16.59 8.52 -0.67
N GLN A 5 -15.80 7.68 0.03
CA GLN A 5 -15.46 7.94 1.44
C GLN A 5 -14.31 8.96 1.53
N LEU A 6 -13.31 8.86 0.66
CA LEU A 6 -12.17 9.78 0.61
C LEU A 6 -12.61 11.21 0.29
N GLU A 7 -13.56 11.39 -0.63
CA GLU A 7 -14.18 12.70 -0.92
C GLU A 7 -14.80 13.36 0.32
N LYS A 8 -15.34 12.58 1.27
CA LYS A 8 -15.94 13.14 2.50
C LYS A 8 -14.92 13.67 3.49
N VAL A 9 -13.66 13.24 3.36
CA VAL A 9 -12.53 13.64 4.21
C VAL A 9 -11.48 14.41 3.39
N GLU A 10 -11.89 14.97 2.24
CA GLU A 10 -11.03 15.77 1.37
C GLU A 10 -9.71 15.05 1.02
N TRP A 11 -9.79 13.73 0.78
CA TRP A 11 -8.65 12.87 0.47
C TRP A 11 -7.51 12.94 1.51
N THR A 12 -7.83 13.22 2.77
CA THR A 12 -6.87 13.27 3.87
C THR A 12 -7.22 12.21 4.93
N VAL A 13 -6.26 11.34 5.26
CA VAL A 13 -6.41 10.29 6.28
C VAL A 13 -5.11 10.12 7.05
N ASP A 14 -5.16 9.75 8.32
CA ASP A 14 -3.91 9.53 9.07
C ASP A 14 -3.20 8.26 8.61
N ILE A 15 -3.96 7.16 8.45
CA ILE A 15 -3.42 5.82 8.27
C ILE A 15 -4.14 5.07 7.15
N VAL A 16 -3.37 4.41 6.30
CA VAL A 16 -3.85 3.47 5.29
C VAL A 16 -3.42 2.05 5.66
N LEU A 17 -4.39 1.13 5.69
CA LEU A 17 -4.14 -0.30 5.81
C LEU A 17 -4.62 -1.00 4.54
N SER A 18 -3.71 -1.66 3.82
CA SER A 18 -4.04 -2.38 2.60
C SER A 18 -3.42 -3.78 2.59
N HIS A 19 -3.96 -4.67 1.75
CA HIS A 19 -3.35 -5.99 1.60
C HIS A 19 -2.04 -5.93 0.79
N THR A 20 -2.02 -5.14 -0.28
CA THR A 20 -0.90 -4.98 -1.23
C THR A 20 -0.55 -3.49 -1.37
N VAL A 21 0.39 -3.14 -2.23
CA VAL A 21 0.92 -1.77 -2.41
C VAL A 21 0.47 -1.13 -3.73
N PRO A 22 0.60 0.20 -3.88
CA PRO A 22 0.58 0.87 -5.17
C PRO A 22 1.59 0.27 -6.16
N VAL A 23 1.25 0.27 -7.44
CA VAL A 23 2.05 -0.43 -8.47
C VAL A 23 3.52 0.02 -8.54
N GLU A 24 3.83 1.28 -8.22
CA GLU A 24 5.21 1.78 -8.23
C GLU A 24 6.00 1.40 -6.97
N ALA A 25 5.30 0.97 -5.91
CA ALA A 25 5.90 0.56 -4.65
C ALA A 25 6.09 -0.97 -4.54
N GLU A 26 5.80 -1.73 -5.61
CA GLU A 26 5.94 -3.19 -5.59
C GLU A 26 7.41 -3.61 -5.37
N PRO A 27 7.69 -4.54 -4.44
CA PRO A 27 9.02 -5.07 -4.25
C PRO A 27 9.32 -6.12 -5.33
N GLU A 28 9.59 -5.69 -6.56
CA GLU A 28 9.83 -6.60 -7.71
C GLU A 28 10.94 -7.62 -7.44
N TRP A 29 11.93 -7.26 -6.60
CA TRP A 29 13.01 -8.15 -6.17
C TRP A 29 12.54 -9.34 -5.33
N ALA A 30 11.34 -9.27 -4.74
CA ALA A 30 10.71 -10.33 -3.95
C ALA A 30 9.77 -11.22 -4.78
N PHE A 31 9.57 -10.93 -6.07
CA PHE A 31 8.68 -11.72 -6.91
C PHE A 31 9.20 -13.14 -7.12
N ILE A 32 8.26 -14.09 -7.23
CA ILE A 32 8.58 -15.50 -7.43
C ILE A 32 9.33 -15.68 -8.76
N PRO A 33 10.59 -16.19 -8.74
CA PRO A 33 11.37 -16.38 -9.95
C PRO A 33 10.67 -17.33 -10.94
N GLY A 34 10.69 -16.98 -12.23
CA GLY A 34 10.13 -17.81 -13.28
C GLY A 34 8.63 -17.62 -13.55
N ILE A 35 7.97 -16.71 -12.80
CA ILE A 35 6.63 -16.23 -13.14
C ILE A 35 6.73 -15.07 -14.14
N ASP A 36 6.03 -15.19 -15.26
CA ASP A 36 5.87 -14.10 -16.22
C ASP A 36 4.95 -13.02 -15.63
N GLN A 37 5.56 -11.92 -15.18
CA GLN A 37 4.83 -10.80 -14.56
C GLN A 37 3.85 -10.12 -15.51
N SER A 38 3.99 -10.28 -16.83
CA SER A 38 3.02 -9.74 -17.79
C SER A 38 1.67 -10.48 -17.76
N SER A 39 1.65 -11.69 -17.19
CA SER A 39 0.44 -12.51 -17.01
C SER A 39 -0.29 -12.26 -15.69
N VAL A 40 0.32 -11.52 -14.77
CA VAL A 40 -0.25 -11.19 -13.46
C VAL A 40 -1.18 -10.00 -13.61
N ASP A 41 -2.41 -10.11 -13.12
CA ASP A 41 -3.30 -8.96 -13.06
C ASP A 41 -2.78 -7.94 -12.04
N LYS A 42 -2.69 -6.68 -12.46
CA LYS A 42 -2.21 -5.55 -11.65
C LYS A 42 -3.30 -4.49 -11.46
N SER A 43 -4.56 -4.86 -11.69
CA SER A 43 -5.69 -3.92 -11.63
C SER A 43 -5.84 -3.29 -10.24
N THR A 44 -5.57 -4.05 -9.18
CA THR A 44 -5.65 -3.57 -7.78
C THR A 44 -4.50 -2.62 -7.46
N GLU A 45 -3.26 -2.99 -7.78
CA GLU A 45 -2.07 -2.17 -7.53
C GLU A 45 -2.11 -0.85 -8.31
N LYS A 46 -2.64 -0.87 -9.55
CA LYS A 46 -2.87 0.35 -10.33
C LYS A 46 -3.98 1.22 -9.76
N TRP A 47 -5.04 0.61 -9.22
CA TRP A 47 -6.08 1.36 -8.53
C TRP A 47 -5.55 1.96 -7.21
N LEU A 48 -4.74 1.24 -6.46
CA LEU A 48 -4.05 1.76 -5.27
C LEU A 48 -3.07 2.89 -5.62
N GLN A 49 -2.42 2.84 -6.78
CA GLN A 49 -1.62 3.97 -7.27
C GLN A 49 -2.47 5.22 -7.47
N HIS A 50 -3.64 5.09 -8.09
CA HIS A 50 -4.56 6.22 -8.19
C HIS A 50 -4.95 6.77 -6.81
N ILE A 51 -5.16 5.91 -5.81
CA ILE A 51 -5.41 6.37 -4.44
C ILE A 51 -4.19 7.11 -3.89
N TYR A 52 -3.00 6.50 -3.95
CA TYR A 52 -1.75 7.06 -3.46
C TYR A 52 -1.44 8.44 -4.05
N ASP A 53 -1.61 8.61 -5.36
CA ASP A 53 -1.31 9.85 -6.06
C ASP A 53 -2.18 11.04 -5.63
N ASN A 54 -3.34 10.78 -5.02
CA ASN A 54 -4.32 11.81 -4.65
C ASN A 54 -4.54 11.94 -3.14
N LEU A 55 -3.99 11.03 -2.34
CA LEU A 55 -4.23 10.94 -0.91
C LEU A 55 -3.12 11.66 -0.12
N ASP A 56 -3.52 12.52 0.82
CA ASP A 56 -2.63 13.01 1.88
C ASP A 56 -2.72 12.07 3.09
N PHE A 57 -1.58 11.50 3.50
CA PHE A 57 -1.53 10.53 4.59
C PHE A 57 -0.22 10.56 5.37
N SER A 58 -0.28 10.13 6.64
CA SER A 58 0.90 10.05 7.50
C SER A 58 1.60 8.70 7.38
N GLU A 59 0.85 7.60 7.43
CA GLU A 59 1.41 6.24 7.42
C GLU A 59 0.60 5.29 6.54
N TRP A 60 1.30 4.41 5.81
CA TRP A 60 0.67 3.35 5.03
C TRP A 60 1.32 2.00 5.35
N TYR A 61 0.51 1.05 5.82
CA TYR A 61 0.92 -0.33 6.07
C TYR A 61 0.31 -1.30 5.06
N ALA A 62 1.14 -2.14 4.47
CA ALA A 62 0.78 -3.13 3.46
C ALA A 62 1.38 -4.50 3.77
N GLY A 63 0.92 -5.56 3.11
CA GLY A 63 1.44 -6.92 3.27
C GLY A 63 1.74 -7.57 1.92
N HIS A 64 1.17 -8.75 1.68
CA HIS A 64 1.19 -9.50 0.42
C HIS A 64 2.54 -10.14 0.01
N TYR A 65 3.66 -9.43 0.14
CA TYR A 65 4.93 -9.86 -0.46
C TYR A 65 5.82 -10.73 0.43
N HIS A 66 5.40 -11.00 1.68
CA HIS A 66 6.12 -11.84 2.66
C HIS A 66 7.57 -11.37 2.90
N VAL A 67 7.77 -10.05 2.94
CA VAL A 67 9.04 -9.39 3.21
C VAL A 67 8.80 -8.17 4.08
N GLU A 68 9.85 -7.71 4.76
CA GLU A 68 9.87 -6.42 5.46
C GLU A 68 10.57 -5.40 4.57
N SER A 69 9.88 -4.31 4.22
CA SER A 69 10.44 -3.26 3.37
C SER A 69 9.74 -1.93 3.62
N VAL A 70 10.48 -0.84 3.46
CA VAL A 70 9.90 0.51 3.42
C VAL A 70 10.23 1.11 2.06
N VAL A 71 9.18 1.49 1.33
CA VAL A 71 9.30 2.17 0.03
C VAL A 71 8.49 3.46 0.15
N GLU A 72 9.19 4.59 0.05
CA GLU A 72 8.62 5.91 0.32
C GLU A 72 7.97 5.96 1.72
N ASN A 73 6.66 6.21 1.79
CA ASN A 73 5.89 6.29 3.04
C ASN A 73 5.05 5.01 3.29
N ILE A 74 5.39 3.91 2.61
CA ILE A 74 4.68 2.63 2.68
C ILE A 74 5.58 1.58 3.34
N ARG A 75 5.09 0.99 4.42
CA ARG A 75 5.73 -0.13 5.10
C ARG A 75 5.04 -1.44 4.72
N ILE A 76 5.80 -2.32 4.08
CA ILE A 76 5.40 -3.72 3.84
C ILE A 76 5.79 -4.53 5.07
N MET A 77 4.79 -5.13 5.70
CA MET A 77 4.87 -5.90 6.94
C MET A 77 4.68 -7.39 6.68
N TYR A 78 5.35 -8.24 7.47
CA TYR A 78 5.19 -9.69 7.38
C TYR A 78 5.27 -10.40 8.74
N GLU A 79 6.44 -10.49 9.36
CA GLU A 79 6.65 -11.09 10.68
C GLU A 79 6.88 -10.04 11.77
N ASP A 80 6.60 -8.79 11.45
CA ASP A 80 6.63 -7.63 12.34
C ASP A 80 5.21 -7.17 12.73
N TYR A 81 5.15 -6.37 13.79
CA TYR A 81 3.95 -5.67 14.21
C TYR A 81 4.33 -4.25 14.61
N ASP A 82 3.34 -3.36 14.55
CA ASP A 82 3.48 -1.98 15.02
C ASP A 82 2.27 -1.57 15.85
N GLU A 83 2.45 -0.53 16.64
CA GLU A 83 1.40 0.05 17.47
C GLU A 83 1.01 1.43 16.92
N ILE A 84 -0.27 1.59 16.60
CA ILE A 84 -0.82 2.89 16.23
C ILE A 84 -1.01 3.70 17.52
N CYS A 85 -0.03 4.53 17.83
CA CYS A 85 -0.08 5.45 18.96
C CYS A 85 -0.84 6.72 18.54
N VAL A 86 -1.67 7.23 19.45
CA VAL A 86 -2.24 8.58 19.33
C VAL A 86 -1.39 9.47 20.23
N ASP A 87 -0.77 10.50 19.68
CA ASP A 87 -0.08 11.50 20.52
C ASP A 87 -1.08 12.09 21.53
N GLU A 88 -0.72 12.09 22.83
CA GLU A 88 -1.53 12.63 23.94
C GLU A 88 -1.65 14.16 23.93
#